data_AF-A0A699XLA4-F1
#
_entry.id   AF-A0A699XLA4-F1
#
_cell.length_a   1.000
_cell.length_b   1.000
_cell.length_c   1.000
_cell.angle_alpha   90.00
_cell.angle_beta   90.00
_cell.angle_gamma   90.00
#
_symmetry.space_group_name_H-M   'P 1'
#
loop_
_entity.id
_entity.type
_entity.pdbx_description
1 polymer ?
#
loop_
_entity_poly.entity_id
_entity_poly.type
_entity_poly.pdbx_seq_one_letter_code
_entity_poly.pdbx_strand_id
1 'polypeptide(L)'
;MMGLHPCSVGPDFEKEIQLLEDWLAKRTFVAVGECGIDLYWDKTYLPQQQEALRAQLRLAKQYNLPIVLHTRSAFEEAYELVAEAQD
;
A
#
# COMPACT_ATOMS: atom_id res chain seq x y z
N MET A 1 7.01 -1.03 11.28
CA MET A 1 6.38 -0.67 9.99
C MET A 1 4.91 -0.44 10.21
N MET A 2 4.26 0.34 9.35
CA MET A 2 2.82 0.59 9.36
C MET A 2 2.32 0.50 7.92
N GLY A 3 1.27 -0.28 7.67
CA GLY A 3 0.81 -0.60 6.32
C GLY A 3 -0.61 -1.13 6.31
N LEU A 4 -1.24 -1.07 5.15
CA LEU A 4 -2.48 -1.76 4.83
C LEU A 4 -2.19 -2.89 3.85
N HIS A 5 -2.35 -4.12 4.34
CA HIS A 5 -2.12 -5.34 3.57
C HIS A 5 -3.19 -5.51 2.47
N PRO A 6 -2.84 -5.99 1.25
CA PRO A 6 -3.78 -6.12 0.13
C PRO A 6 -5.04 -6.93 0.46
N CYS A 7 -4.90 -8.06 1.17
CA CYS A 7 -6.04 -8.88 1.60
C CYS A 7 -6.96 -8.21 2.65
N SER A 8 -6.57 -7.08 3.21
CA SER A 8 -7.39 -6.28 4.14
C SER A 8 -8.05 -5.09 3.45
N VAL A 9 -7.80 -4.89 2.16
CA VAL A 9 -8.43 -3.83 1.37
C VAL A 9 -9.88 -4.21 1.07
N GLY A 10 -10.79 -3.29 1.37
CA GLY A 10 -12.22 -3.42 1.13
C GLY A 10 -12.83 -2.08 0.72
N PRO A 11 -14.17 -1.92 0.84
CA PRO A 11 -14.87 -0.72 0.39
C PRO A 11 -14.58 0.55 1.21
N ASP A 12 -13.99 0.41 2.40
CA ASP A 12 -13.68 1.50 3.34
C ASP A 12 -12.17 1.72 3.51
N PHE A 13 -11.34 1.28 2.55
CA PHE A 13 -9.88 1.29 2.67
C PHE A 13 -9.30 2.70 2.90
N GLU A 14 -9.96 3.75 2.42
CA GLU A 14 -9.54 5.14 2.59
C GLU A 14 -9.45 5.54 4.06
N LYS A 15 -10.33 4.98 4.92
CA LYS A 15 -10.27 5.22 6.37
C LYS A 15 -9.03 4.61 7.00
N GLU A 16 -8.64 3.42 6.55
CA GLU A 16 -7.42 2.74 6.99
C GLU A 16 -6.16 3.48 6.52
N ILE A 17 -6.18 4.02 5.29
CA ILE A 17 -5.11 4.88 4.78
C ILE A 17 -4.98 6.16 5.62
N GLN A 18 -6.10 6.81 5.97
CA GLN A 18 -6.07 7.98 6.86
C GLN A 18 -5.50 7.64 8.23
N LEU A 19 -5.90 6.50 8.80
CA LEU A 19 -5.36 6.03 10.07
C LEU A 19 -3.84 5.78 10.00
N LEU A 20 -3.37 5.22 8.90
CA LEU A 20 -1.96 5.00 8.64
C LEU A 20 -1.18 6.33 8.60
N GLU A 21 -1.66 7.33 7.86
CA GLU A 21 -1.05 8.67 7.81
C GLU A 21 -0.99 9.33 9.20
N ASP A 22 -2.11 9.26 9.93
CA ASP A 22 -2.22 9.74 11.32
C ASP A 22 -1.14 9.12 12.23
N TRP A 23 -0.89 7.82 12.08
CA TRP A 23 0.13 7.13 12.88
C TRP A 23 1.54 7.51 12.45
N LEU A 24 1.81 7.59 11.14
CA LEU A 24 3.10 8.05 10.62
C LEU A 24 3.47 9.45 11.14
N ALA A 25 2.49 10.32 11.39
CA ALA A 25 2.70 11.63 12.01
C ALA A 25 2.96 11.59 13.53
N LYS A 26 2.50 10.55 14.23
CA LYS A 26 2.56 10.45 15.70
C LYS A 26 3.78 9.70 16.22
N ARG A 27 4.38 8.82 15.41
CA ARG A 27 5.48 7.94 15.83
C ARG A 27 6.48 7.72 14.71
N THR A 28 7.70 7.37 15.08
CA THR A 28 8.73 6.97 14.12
C THR A 28 8.53 5.52 13.69
N PHE A 29 8.55 5.29 12.38
CA PHE A 29 8.53 3.96 11.77
C PHE A 29 9.76 3.78 10.87
N VAL A 30 10.13 2.53 10.63
CA VAL A 30 11.28 2.17 9.77
C VAL A 30 10.90 1.87 8.32
N ALA A 31 9.61 1.68 8.03
CA ALA A 31 9.08 1.35 6.70
C ALA A 31 7.55 1.52 6.66
N VAL A 32 7.01 1.71 5.45
CA VAL A 32 5.58 1.61 5.13
C VAL A 32 5.28 0.21 4.59
N GLY A 33 4.27 -0.46 5.13
CA GLY A 33 3.89 -1.82 4.75
C GLY A 33 3.53 -2.70 5.95
N GLU A 34 3.09 -3.94 5.72
CA GLU A 34 3.07 -4.62 4.41
C GLU A 34 1.96 -4.08 3.50
N CYS A 35 2.31 -3.75 2.26
CA CYS A 35 1.40 -3.18 1.26
C CYS A 35 1.62 -3.86 -0.10
N GLY A 36 0.66 -3.81 -1.01
CA GLY A 36 0.84 -4.42 -2.33
C GLY A 36 -0.44 -4.86 -2.99
N ILE A 37 -0.36 -5.91 -3.81
CA ILE A 37 -1.50 -6.50 -4.53
C ILE A 37 -1.48 -8.03 -4.34
N ASP A 38 -2.65 -8.60 -4.03
CA ASP A 38 -2.90 -10.03 -3.99
C ASP A 38 -4.13 -10.36 -4.84
N LEU A 39 -3.92 -11.12 -5.91
CA LEU A 39 -4.97 -11.57 -6.84
C LEU A 39 -5.15 -13.08 -6.84
N TYR A 40 -4.63 -13.78 -5.82
CA TYR A 40 -4.73 -15.23 -5.72
C TYR A 40 -6.12 -15.69 -5.23
N TRP A 41 -6.68 -15.01 -4.22
CA TRP A 41 -7.95 -15.42 -3.58
C TRP A 41 -9.17 -14.71 -4.14
N ASP A 42 -9.07 -13.38 -4.32
CA ASP A 42 -10.17 -12.53 -4.75
C ASP A 42 -9.61 -11.37 -5.58
N LYS A 43 -10.34 -10.99 -6.62
CA LYS A 43 -10.01 -9.88 -7.51
C LYS A 43 -11.03 -8.74 -7.46
N THR A 44 -12.08 -8.89 -6.65
CA THR A 44 -13.18 -7.93 -6.49
C THR A 44 -12.67 -6.52 -6.19
N TYR A 45 -11.66 -6.43 -5.32
CA TYR A 45 -11.12 -5.16 -4.83
C TYR A 45 -9.82 -4.75 -5.52
N LEU A 46 -9.51 -5.27 -6.72
CA LEU A 46 -8.29 -4.87 -7.44
C LEU A 46 -8.16 -3.34 -7.59
N PRO A 47 -9.21 -2.58 -8.01
CA PRO A 47 -9.10 -1.13 -8.10
C PRO A 47 -8.74 -0.46 -6.77
N GLN A 48 -9.31 -0.94 -5.67
CA GLN A 48 -9.03 -0.45 -4.32
C GLN A 48 -7.63 -0.85 -3.86
N GLN A 49 -7.16 -2.06 -4.18
CA GLN A 49 -5.79 -2.49 -3.86
C GLN A 49 -4.76 -1.61 -4.58
N GLN A 50 -5.00 -1.30 -5.85
CA GLN A 50 -4.15 -0.38 -6.63
C GLN A 50 -4.12 1.01 -5.99
N GLU A 51 -5.27 1.56 -5.61
CA GLU A 51 -5.33 2.88 -4.99
C GLU A 51 -4.72 2.91 -3.59
N ALA A 52 -4.95 1.87 -2.78
CA ALA A 52 -4.32 1.69 -1.48
C ALA A 52 -2.79 1.58 -1.61
N LEU A 53 -2.27 0.90 -2.65
CA LEU A 53 -0.84 0.83 -2.91
C LEU A 53 -0.29 2.21 -3.33
N ARG A 54 -0.94 2.93 -4.25
CA ARG A 54 -0.54 4.29 -4.65
C ARG A 54 -0.48 5.24 -3.45
N ALA A 55 -1.49 5.20 -2.58
CA ALA A 55 -1.52 6.03 -1.39
C ALA A 55 -0.36 5.71 -0.44
N GLN A 56 -0.05 4.42 -0.22
CA GLN A 56 1.07 4.01 0.62
C GLN A 56 2.43 4.34 0.01
N LEU A 57 2.59 4.25 -1.32
CA LEU A 57 3.80 4.69 -2.02
C LEU A 57 4.03 6.19 -1.84
N ARG A 58 2.97 7.01 -1.97
CA ARG A 58 3.04 8.45 -1.72
C ARG A 58 3.45 8.76 -0.28
N LEU A 59 2.89 8.06 0.70
CA LEU A 59 3.24 8.24 2.11
C LEU A 59 4.68 7.80 2.39
N ALA A 60 5.14 6.70 1.79
CA ALA A 60 6.52 6.27 1.90
C ALA A 60 7.50 7.35 1.41
N LYS A 61 7.20 7.99 0.27
CA LYS A 61 7.98 9.14 -0.22
C LYS A 61 7.93 10.34 0.73
N GLN A 62 6.73 10.74 1.16
CA GLN A 62 6.52 11.89 2.03
C GLN A 62 7.32 11.79 3.34
N TYR A 63 7.39 10.59 3.91
CA TYR A 63 8.12 10.32 5.15
C TYR A 63 9.56 9.82 4.92
N ASN A 64 10.02 9.75 3.67
CA ASN A 64 11.33 9.20 3.28
C ASN A 64 11.60 7.81 3.89
N LEU A 65 10.61 6.93 3.80
CA LEU A 65 10.65 5.56 4.31
C LEU A 65 10.68 4.54 3.16
N PRO A 66 11.40 3.42 3.32
CA PRO A 66 11.27 2.30 2.38
C PRO A 66 9.88 1.65 2.47
N ILE A 67 9.50 0.93 1.42
CA ILE A 67 8.29 0.10 1.41
C ILE A 67 8.61 -1.38 1.68
N VAL A 68 7.65 -2.10 2.25
CA VAL A 68 7.63 -3.57 2.30
C VAL A 68 6.49 -4.05 1.42
N LEU A 69 6.84 -4.61 0.26
CA LEU A 69 5.90 -4.96 -0.80
C LEU A 69 5.49 -6.45 -0.73
N HIS A 70 4.18 -6.70 -0.68
CA HIS A 70 3.54 -8.00 -0.91
C HIS A 70 3.11 -8.11 -2.36
N THR A 71 3.44 -9.22 -3.01
CA THR A 71 2.86 -9.54 -4.32
C THR A 71 2.49 -11.01 -4.37
N ARG A 72 1.29 -11.31 -4.87
CA ARG A 72 0.87 -12.69 -5.11
C ARG A 72 -0.05 -12.77 -6.32
N SER A 73 0.40 -13.48 -7.36
CA SER A 73 -0.29 -13.55 -8.66
C SER A 73 -0.64 -12.18 -9.26
N ALA A 74 0.17 -11.15 -8.94
CA ALA A 74 -0.11 -9.75 -9.23
C ALA A 74 1.19 -8.94 -9.42
N PHE A 75 2.23 -9.59 -9.94
CA PHE A 75 3.56 -8.96 -10.05
C PHE A 75 3.54 -7.79 -11.02
N GLU A 76 2.93 -7.95 -12.20
CA GLU A 76 2.89 -6.91 -13.22
C GLU A 76 2.13 -5.68 -12.70
N GLU A 77 0.96 -5.89 -12.11
CA GLU A 77 0.13 -4.81 -11.57
C GLU A 77 0.82 -4.06 -10.44
N ALA A 78 1.56 -4.76 -9.57
CA ALA A 78 2.32 -4.13 -8.49
C ALA A 78 3.57 -3.41 -9.04
N TYR A 79 4.26 -4.01 -10.01
CA TYR A 79 5.46 -3.47 -10.63
C TYR A 79 5.17 -2.15 -11.36
N GLU A 80 4.13 -2.11 -12.19
CA GLU A 80 3.73 -0.90 -12.91
C GLU A 80 3.52 0.27 -11.95
N LEU A 81 2.78 0.06 -10.85
CA LEU A 81 2.52 1.12 -9.87
C LEU A 81 3.76 1.57 -9.11
N VAL A 82 4.66 0.63 -8.77
CA VAL A 82 5.93 0.97 -8.10
C VAL A 82 6.85 1.72 -9.06
N ALA A 83 6.89 1.32 -10.34
CA ALA A 83 7.69 1.97 -11.38
C ALA A 83 7.18 3.38 -11.69
N GLU A 84 5.86 3.57 -11.81
CA GLU A 84 5.24 4.90 -11.93
C GLU A 84 5.58 5.82 -10.75
N ALA A 85 5.74 5.23 -9.56
CA ALA A 85 6.13 5.95 -8.37
C ALA A 85 7.65 6.10 -8.22
N GLN A 86 8.51 5.67 -9.14
CA GLN A 86 9.94 6.01 -9.08
C GLN A 86 10.17 7.33 -9.82
N ASP A 87 10.76 8.32 -9.13
CA ASP A 87 11.17 9.61 -9.74
C ASP A 87 12.56 9.49 -10.39
#